data_AF-A0A9D7RCA2-F1
#
_entry.id   AF-A0A9D7RCA2-F1
#
_cell.length_a   1.000
_cell.length_b   1.000
_cell.length_c   1.000
_cell.angle_alpha   90.00
_cell.angle_beta   90.00
_cell.angle_gamma   90.00
#
_symmetry.space_group_name_H-M   'P 1'
#
loop_
_entity.id
_entity.type
_entity.pdbx_description
1 polymer ?
#
loop_
_entity_poly.entity_id
_entity_poly.type
_entity_poly.pdbx_seq_one_letter_code
_entity_poly.pdbx_strand_id
1 'polypeptide(L)'
;MTVESRHASRRSASCSRCSSTRTVRAAPFERRFQRFRRGRRSAGDPETGCPQDAEAGIMLRVPRPLWMLACLFICPAQAQVLEVKETEAFDLPEGASIDTLEVDADGKHWWCEVTFASTEGTGFLKAVVQNGQRTPGFSELWAVSENRGKNVLCRCDVAAGKVLLRDGVEVLSATNIHIAAVGSTGRWAAVMYRDDAVWLVVDGKEEKVSEEIEELRFSPDGSRLVSRRRDRDRSAAWVVIDGEKQKKYRETSWVRFSADSKHLIYPAAIDKDKWVVVVDAAEKSKGHRDVYRPRLSADGKRFAFIAGVGKDENCAVIDGAEGKVYKRLNLFEPPDFSPDGAHYAFPASLTLQSVAMVHDGVEGKAYANAAKFSFSPDGKRLAYWGVQAQDRMHVVLDGSEIATVEAGSSLTFSPDSKSLAYLQRSAEGWALVHEGAVGPRYAHIVRKIHFTGPKRGHVFAVRESKVWKVEFGD
;
A
#
# COMPACT_ATOMS: atom_id res chain seq x y z
N MET A 1 72.11 1.15 26.61
CA MET A 1 71.62 2.21 27.51
C MET A 1 70.32 1.72 28.12
N THR A 2 70.35 1.40 29.42
CA THR A 2 69.25 1.36 30.44
C THR A 2 67.84 0.95 29.98
N VAL A 3 67.31 -0.26 30.23
CA VAL A 3 66.95 -0.98 31.49
C VAL A 3 65.92 -0.24 32.35
N GLU A 4 64.67 -0.75 32.46
CA GLU A 4 64.10 -1.30 33.71
C GLU A 4 62.63 -1.78 33.55
N SER A 5 62.32 -2.80 34.34
CA SER A 5 61.05 -3.52 34.49
C SER A 5 60.60 -3.47 35.96
N ARG A 6 59.29 -3.29 36.25
CA ARG A 6 58.58 -3.76 37.48
C ARG A 6 57.07 -3.83 37.13
N HIS A 7 56.30 -4.91 37.19
CA HIS A 7 55.94 -5.94 38.19
C HIS A 7 54.99 -5.53 39.34
N ALA A 8 54.01 -6.43 39.56
CA ALA A 8 53.06 -6.62 40.68
C ALA A 8 51.76 -5.77 40.68
N SER A 9 50.58 -6.25 41.07
CA SER A 9 50.06 -7.60 41.37
C SER A 9 48.56 -7.48 41.69
N ARG A 10 47.83 -8.59 41.51
CA ARG A 10 46.42 -8.86 41.82
C ARG A 10 45.96 -8.47 43.25
N ARG A 11 44.69 -8.07 43.38
CA ARG A 11 43.77 -8.60 44.41
C ARG A 11 42.36 -8.78 43.86
N SER A 12 41.82 -9.96 44.18
CA SER A 12 40.49 -10.49 43.96
C SER A 12 39.67 -10.44 45.26
N ALA A 13 38.35 -10.19 45.17
CA ALA A 13 37.26 -10.66 46.05
C ALA A 13 36.02 -9.79 45.72
N SER A 14 34.92 -10.23 45.12
CA SER A 14 33.96 -11.34 45.34
C SER A 14 32.70 -10.91 46.09
N CYS A 15 31.54 -11.18 45.46
CA CYS A 15 30.18 -11.34 46.02
C CYS A 15 29.50 -10.12 46.69
N SER A 16 28.19 -9.87 46.58
CA SER A 16 27.04 -10.72 46.26
C SER A 16 25.76 -9.88 46.01
N ARG A 17 24.86 -10.42 45.18
CA ARG A 17 23.38 -10.36 45.19
C ARG A 17 22.69 -9.14 45.86
N CYS A 18 21.81 -8.48 45.10
CA CYS A 18 20.40 -8.39 45.50
C CYS A 18 19.48 -8.11 44.31
N SER A 19 18.55 -9.02 44.08
CA SER A 19 17.31 -8.86 43.33
C SER A 19 16.37 -7.88 44.05
N SER A 20 15.75 -6.95 43.33
CA SER A 20 14.35 -6.60 43.60
C SER A 20 13.67 -6.00 42.37
N THR A 21 12.61 -6.69 41.98
CA THR A 21 11.48 -6.23 41.20
C THR A 21 10.91 -4.92 41.74
N ARG A 22 10.63 -3.95 40.84
CA ARG A 22 9.48 -3.06 41.01
C ARG A 22 8.92 -2.60 39.67
N THR A 23 7.84 -3.28 39.32
CA THR A 23 6.69 -2.80 38.57
C THR A 23 6.36 -1.34 38.89
N VAL A 24 6.21 -0.51 37.85
CA VAL A 24 5.38 0.70 37.92
C VAL A 24 4.26 0.53 36.90
N ARG A 25 3.08 0.22 37.45
CA ARG A 25 1.79 0.27 36.78
C ARG A 25 1.48 1.73 36.43
N ALA A 26 1.12 1.98 35.17
CA ALA A 26 0.37 3.17 34.80
C ALA A 26 -1.13 2.91 35.05
N ALA A 27 -1.77 3.78 35.82
CA ALA A 27 -3.22 3.89 35.96
C ALA A 27 -3.55 5.35 36.38
N PRO A 28 -4.81 5.80 36.30
CA PRO A 28 -5.42 6.38 35.11
C PRO A 28 -5.84 7.84 35.35
N PHE A 29 -6.15 8.60 34.31
CA PHE A 29 -6.89 9.85 34.46
C PHE A 29 -8.20 9.78 33.66
N GLU A 30 -9.23 9.31 34.34
CA GLU A 30 -10.62 9.58 34.01
C GLU A 30 -10.90 11.08 34.16
N ARG A 31 -11.60 11.70 33.21
CA ARG A 31 -12.46 12.85 33.53
C ARG A 31 -13.89 12.56 33.13
N ARG A 32 -14.70 12.55 34.17
CA ARG A 32 -16.15 12.35 34.24
C ARG A 32 -16.93 13.36 33.41
N PHE A 33 -17.93 12.84 32.69
CA PHE A 33 -19.20 13.52 32.44
C PHE A 33 -20.17 13.22 33.59
N GLN A 34 -20.86 14.23 34.12
CA GLN A 34 -22.23 14.21 34.68
C GLN A 34 -22.56 15.66 35.14
N ARG A 35 -23.43 16.40 34.45
CA ARG A 35 -24.91 16.43 34.44
C ARG A 35 -25.52 17.45 35.44
N PHE A 36 -26.34 18.32 34.85
CA PHE A 36 -27.54 18.99 35.36
C PHE A 36 -27.46 20.00 36.53
N ARG A 37 -27.80 21.25 36.22
CA ARG A 37 -28.77 22.02 37.00
C ARG A 37 -29.78 22.74 36.10
N ARG A 38 -31.06 22.46 36.37
CA ARG A 38 -32.24 23.18 35.86
C ARG A 38 -32.33 24.57 36.50
N GLY A 39 -32.71 25.56 35.71
CA GLY A 39 -33.26 26.86 36.15
C GLY A 39 -34.43 27.22 35.24
N ARG A 40 -35.58 27.51 35.84
CA ARG A 40 -36.93 27.68 35.24
C ARG A 40 -37.18 29.08 34.66
N ARG A 41 -38.02 29.12 33.59
CA ARG A 41 -39.10 30.10 33.24
C ARG A 41 -38.65 31.58 33.04
N SER A 42 -39.23 32.41 32.17
CA SER A 42 -40.60 32.52 31.64
C SER A 42 -40.65 33.48 30.43
N ALA A 43 -41.60 33.20 29.52
CA ALA A 43 -42.54 34.11 28.84
C ALA A 43 -42.05 35.27 27.94
N GLY A 44 -42.65 35.33 26.74
CA GLY A 44 -42.80 36.58 25.96
C GLY A 44 -42.77 36.41 24.44
N ASP A 45 -43.81 35.80 23.87
CA ASP A 45 -44.41 36.21 22.57
C ASP A 45 -45.68 37.01 22.94
N PRO A 46 -46.35 37.83 22.09
CA PRO A 46 -46.37 37.70 20.62
C PRO A 46 -46.53 39.05 19.83
N GLU A 47 -46.76 38.92 18.50
CA GLU A 47 -47.61 39.81 17.66
C GLU A 47 -47.10 41.25 17.40
N THR A 48 -47.38 41.99 16.33
CA THR A 48 -48.18 41.93 15.09
C THR A 48 -47.62 43.10 14.24
N GLY A 49 -47.62 43.07 12.91
CA GLY A 49 -48.75 43.62 12.18
C GLY A 49 -48.26 44.36 10.93
N CYS A 50 -48.78 43.94 9.79
CA CYS A 50 -48.85 44.77 8.59
C CYS A 50 -50.09 45.66 8.72
N PRO A 51 -50.04 46.89 8.20
CA PRO A 51 -51.16 47.30 7.36
C PRO A 51 -50.70 47.81 5.99
N GLN A 52 -51.55 47.46 5.02
CA GLN A 52 -51.67 48.08 3.71
C GLN A 52 -51.98 49.57 3.86
N ASP A 53 -51.48 50.40 2.95
CA ASP A 53 -52.28 51.48 2.39
C ASP A 53 -51.81 51.83 0.99
N ALA A 54 -52.81 52.01 0.14
CA ALA A 54 -52.70 52.40 -1.25
C ALA A 54 -52.51 53.91 -1.35
N GLU A 55 -51.75 54.38 -2.34
CA GLU A 55 -52.10 55.62 -3.04
C GLU A 55 -51.42 55.68 -4.41
N ALA A 56 -52.27 55.86 -5.42
CA ALA A 56 -51.87 56.17 -6.78
C ALA A 56 -51.50 57.66 -6.86
N GLY A 57 -50.30 57.96 -7.36
CA GLY A 57 -49.81 59.33 -7.51
C GLY A 57 -48.85 59.45 -8.68
N ILE A 58 -49.36 60.06 -9.75
CA ILE A 58 -48.75 60.36 -11.04
C ILE A 58 -47.35 60.97 -10.89
N MET A 59 -46.35 60.45 -11.62
CA MET A 59 -45.06 61.14 -11.79
C MET A 59 -44.53 61.05 -13.22
N LEU A 60 -44.10 62.23 -13.65
CA LEU A 60 -43.71 62.67 -14.99
C LEU A 60 -42.52 61.89 -15.58
N ARG A 61 -42.57 61.68 -16.91
CA ARG A 61 -41.42 61.30 -17.73
C ARG A 61 -40.37 62.41 -17.73
N VAL A 62 -39.18 62.09 -17.24
CA VAL A 62 -37.93 62.79 -17.56
C VAL A 62 -36.87 61.72 -17.85
N PRO A 63 -36.18 61.72 -19.00
CA PRO A 63 -35.18 60.70 -19.31
C PRO A 63 -33.77 61.19 -19.00
N ARG A 64 -32.97 60.34 -18.34
CA ARG A 64 -31.52 60.03 -18.59
C ARG A 64 -30.85 59.42 -17.34
N PRO A 65 -29.67 58.83 -17.51
CA PRO A 65 -29.38 57.42 -17.80
C PRO A 65 -28.92 56.72 -16.51
N LEU A 66 -28.55 55.43 -16.51
CA LEU A 66 -27.42 54.87 -15.74
C LEU A 66 -27.42 53.31 -15.83
N TRP A 67 -26.30 52.79 -16.34
CA TRP A 67 -25.66 51.51 -15.95
C TRP A 67 -26.40 50.19 -16.25
N MET A 68 -26.09 49.61 -17.41
CA MET A 68 -26.16 48.15 -17.59
C MET A 68 -25.03 47.50 -16.80
N LEU A 69 -25.34 47.05 -15.58
CA LEU A 69 -24.67 45.90 -14.99
C LEU A 69 -25.28 44.66 -15.64
N ALA A 70 -24.51 44.01 -16.51
CA ALA A 70 -24.79 42.65 -16.92
C ALA A 70 -24.68 41.76 -15.68
N CYS A 71 -25.83 41.45 -15.06
CA CYS A 71 -25.94 40.33 -14.15
C CYS A 71 -25.71 39.04 -14.94
N LEU A 72 -24.44 38.63 -15.03
CA LEU A 72 -24.06 37.24 -15.26
C LEU A 72 -24.68 36.45 -14.11
N PHE A 73 -25.83 35.84 -14.37
CA PHE A 73 -26.32 34.74 -13.58
C PHE A 73 -25.24 33.66 -13.61
N ILE A 74 -24.45 33.57 -12.54
CA ILE A 74 -23.67 32.39 -12.22
C ILE A 74 -24.72 31.32 -11.93
N CYS A 75 -25.04 30.53 -12.96
CA CYS A 75 -25.73 29.27 -12.77
C CYS A 75 -24.87 28.47 -11.79
N PRO A 76 -25.38 28.04 -10.62
CA PRO A 76 -24.63 27.13 -9.78
C PRO A 76 -24.38 25.90 -10.66
N ALA A 77 -23.11 25.60 -10.94
CA ALA A 77 -22.73 24.41 -11.67
C ALA A 77 -23.46 23.23 -11.01
N GLN A 78 -24.45 22.66 -11.69
CA GLN A 78 -25.08 21.44 -11.23
C GLN A 78 -23.95 20.45 -11.04
N ALA A 79 -23.71 20.06 -9.77
CA ALA A 79 -22.74 19.01 -9.48
C ALA A 79 -23.15 17.81 -10.32
N GLN A 80 -22.33 17.45 -11.31
CA GLN A 80 -22.61 16.29 -12.14
C GLN A 80 -22.63 15.08 -11.22
N VAL A 81 -23.76 14.39 -11.19
CA VAL A 81 -23.90 13.15 -10.43
C VAL A 81 -23.34 12.05 -11.32
N LEU A 82 -22.40 11.26 -10.78
CA LEU A 82 -21.90 10.09 -11.49
C LEU A 82 -22.97 9.01 -11.41
N GLU A 83 -23.56 8.67 -12.56
CA GLU A 83 -24.46 7.54 -12.65
C GLU A 83 -23.68 6.24 -12.44
N VAL A 84 -24.24 5.37 -11.60
CA VAL A 84 -23.67 4.05 -11.33
C VAL A 84 -24.75 2.99 -11.35
N LYS A 85 -24.35 1.76 -11.70
CA LYS A 85 -25.19 0.57 -11.61
C LYS A 85 -24.63 -0.36 -10.55
N GLU A 86 -25.47 -0.71 -9.58
CA GLU A 86 -25.12 -1.64 -8.52
C GLU A 86 -25.58 -3.05 -8.88
N THR A 87 -24.66 -4.01 -8.81
CA THR A 87 -24.96 -5.43 -8.92
C THR A 87 -24.43 -6.14 -7.67
N GLU A 88 -25.28 -6.94 -7.04
CA GLU A 88 -24.87 -7.73 -5.88
C GLU A 88 -23.78 -8.72 -6.32
N ALA A 89 -22.63 -8.69 -5.65
CA ALA A 89 -21.52 -9.56 -5.99
C ALA A 89 -21.59 -10.87 -5.19
N PHE A 90 -21.76 -10.79 -3.86
CA PHE A 90 -21.90 -11.94 -2.97
C PHE A 90 -22.32 -11.53 -1.55
N ASP A 91 -22.90 -12.49 -0.83
CA ASP A 91 -23.21 -12.39 0.60
C ASP A 91 -21.98 -12.68 1.46
N LEU A 92 -21.81 -11.94 2.55
CA LEU A 92 -20.89 -12.31 3.61
C LEU A 92 -21.61 -13.20 4.64
N PRO A 93 -20.93 -14.20 5.23
CA PRO A 93 -21.49 -14.93 6.35
C PRO A 93 -21.91 -13.97 7.47
N GLU A 94 -23.01 -14.25 8.15
CA GLU A 94 -23.51 -13.39 9.20
C GLU A 94 -22.46 -13.19 10.31
N GLY A 95 -22.16 -11.94 10.65
CA GLY A 95 -21.13 -11.59 11.63
C GLY A 95 -19.69 -11.72 11.11
N ALA A 96 -19.47 -12.02 9.83
CA ALA A 96 -18.13 -12.06 9.26
C ALA A 96 -17.61 -10.66 8.90
N SER A 97 -16.31 -10.46 9.08
CA SER A 97 -15.57 -9.31 8.55
C SER A 97 -14.66 -9.74 7.41
N ILE A 98 -14.51 -8.86 6.41
CA ILE A 98 -13.51 -9.01 5.36
C ILE A 98 -12.22 -8.37 5.85
N ASP A 99 -11.15 -9.15 5.94
CA ASP A 99 -9.81 -8.63 6.24
C ASP A 99 -9.09 -8.17 4.96
N THR A 100 -9.20 -8.98 3.92
CA THR A 100 -8.60 -8.77 2.59
C THR A 100 -9.60 -9.17 1.51
N LEU A 101 -9.69 -8.41 0.43
CA LEU A 101 -10.42 -8.78 -0.79
C LEU A 101 -9.56 -8.41 -1.99
N GLU A 102 -9.22 -9.39 -2.81
CA GLU A 102 -8.63 -9.15 -4.13
C GLU A 102 -9.61 -9.57 -5.21
N VAL A 103 -9.62 -8.78 -6.27
CA VAL A 103 -10.42 -9.04 -7.46
C VAL A 103 -9.53 -8.84 -8.68
N ASP A 104 -9.70 -9.71 -9.66
CA ASP A 104 -9.06 -9.57 -10.96
C ASP A 104 -9.64 -8.40 -11.76
N ALA A 105 -9.05 -8.13 -12.93
CA ALA A 105 -9.40 -6.93 -13.68
C ALA A 105 -10.80 -6.98 -14.31
N ASP A 106 -11.29 -8.17 -14.68
CA ASP A 106 -12.61 -8.33 -15.28
C ASP A 106 -13.72 -8.60 -14.25
N GLY A 107 -13.34 -8.78 -12.99
CA GLY A 107 -14.27 -9.02 -11.88
C GLY A 107 -14.76 -10.45 -11.81
N LYS A 108 -14.23 -11.38 -12.62
CA LYS A 108 -14.68 -12.78 -12.66
C LYS A 108 -14.01 -13.65 -11.61
N HIS A 109 -12.77 -13.32 -11.25
CA HIS A 109 -12.05 -14.02 -10.21
C HIS A 109 -11.79 -13.11 -9.02
N TRP A 110 -12.16 -13.59 -7.84
CA TRP A 110 -11.92 -12.90 -6.59
C TRP A 110 -11.67 -13.89 -5.47
N TRP A 111 -10.98 -13.40 -4.45
CA TRP A 111 -10.90 -14.09 -3.19
C TRP A 111 -10.88 -13.11 -2.02
N CYS A 112 -11.38 -13.54 -0.88
CA CYS A 112 -11.27 -12.78 0.36
C CYS A 112 -10.90 -13.66 1.55
N GLU A 113 -10.20 -13.04 2.50
CA GLU A 113 -10.06 -13.56 3.85
C GLU A 113 -11.26 -13.09 4.66
N VAL A 114 -11.98 -14.07 5.22
CA VAL A 114 -13.11 -13.82 6.10
C VAL A 114 -12.80 -14.31 7.49
N THR A 115 -13.06 -13.46 8.48
CA THR A 115 -12.99 -13.79 9.90
C THR A 115 -14.41 -13.88 10.46
N PHE A 116 -14.73 -14.95 11.17
CA PHE A 116 -16.06 -15.21 11.74
C PHE A 116 -15.95 -15.90 13.12
N ALA A 117 -17.00 -15.82 13.92
CA ALA A 117 -17.03 -16.45 15.24
C ALA A 117 -17.03 -18.00 15.13
N SER A 118 -16.30 -18.68 16.01
CA SER A 118 -16.33 -20.13 16.11
C SER A 118 -17.69 -20.63 16.58
N THR A 119 -18.23 -21.65 15.90
CA THR A 119 -19.47 -22.33 16.29
C THR A 119 -19.26 -23.35 17.42
N GLU A 120 -18.00 -23.72 17.70
CA GLU A 120 -17.63 -24.78 18.64
C GLU A 120 -16.96 -24.26 19.93
N GLY A 121 -16.88 -22.93 20.14
CA GLY A 121 -16.31 -22.36 21.36
C GLY A 121 -16.07 -20.84 21.32
N THR A 122 -15.34 -20.31 22.30
CA THR A 122 -14.91 -18.90 22.32
C THR A 122 -13.70 -18.71 21.42
N GLY A 123 -13.87 -18.09 20.25
CA GLY A 123 -12.76 -17.77 19.35
C GLY A 123 -13.23 -17.27 17.98
N PHE A 124 -12.28 -16.83 17.17
CA PHE A 124 -12.49 -16.49 15.77
C PHE A 124 -11.80 -17.52 14.88
N LEU A 125 -12.44 -17.82 13.75
CA LEU A 125 -11.89 -18.65 12.70
C LEU A 125 -11.71 -17.81 11.45
N LYS A 126 -10.71 -18.17 10.67
CA LYS A 126 -10.41 -17.58 9.36
C LYS A 126 -10.69 -18.60 8.26
N ALA A 127 -11.19 -18.12 7.14
CA ALA A 127 -11.34 -18.91 5.92
C ALA A 127 -11.00 -18.06 4.70
N VAL A 128 -10.64 -18.72 3.61
CA VAL A 128 -10.60 -18.08 2.29
C VAL A 128 -11.89 -18.42 1.56
N VAL A 129 -12.52 -17.40 1.00
CA VAL A 129 -13.58 -17.56 0.00
C VAL A 129 -12.99 -17.21 -1.35
N GLN A 130 -13.02 -18.13 -2.31
CA GLN A 130 -12.54 -17.95 -3.66
C GLN A 130 -13.71 -18.23 -4.62
N ASN A 131 -14.16 -17.22 -5.36
CA ASN A 131 -15.31 -17.31 -6.28
C ASN A 131 -16.55 -17.95 -5.64
N GLY A 132 -16.85 -17.60 -4.38
CA GLY A 132 -17.97 -18.13 -3.61
C GLY A 132 -17.73 -19.51 -2.97
N GLN A 133 -16.64 -20.21 -3.29
CA GLN A 133 -16.25 -21.46 -2.64
C GLN A 133 -15.39 -21.16 -1.42
N ARG A 134 -15.75 -21.74 -0.27
CA ARG A 134 -15.13 -21.44 1.02
C ARG A 134 -14.30 -22.62 1.51
N THR A 135 -13.07 -22.36 1.96
CA THR A 135 -12.26 -23.34 2.69
C THR A 135 -12.86 -23.63 4.08
N PRO A 136 -12.54 -24.78 4.71
CA PRO A 136 -12.83 -24.96 6.13
C PRO A 136 -12.31 -23.80 7.00
N GLY A 137 -12.91 -23.63 8.17
CA GLY A 137 -12.47 -22.63 9.14
C GLY A 137 -11.23 -23.09 9.91
N PHE A 138 -10.22 -22.22 10.01
CA PHE A 138 -8.99 -22.50 10.74
C PHE A 138 -8.73 -21.41 11.79
N SER A 139 -8.12 -21.79 12.93
CA SER A 139 -7.74 -20.84 13.97
C SER A 139 -6.63 -19.89 13.52
N GLU A 140 -5.70 -20.41 12.71
CA GLU A 140 -4.62 -19.66 12.10
C GLU A 140 -4.60 -19.97 10.61
N LEU A 141 -4.73 -18.92 9.80
CA LEU A 141 -4.70 -18.98 8.35
C LEU A 141 -3.89 -17.81 7.82
N TRP A 142 -3.01 -18.14 6.87
CA TRP A 142 -2.31 -17.19 6.04
C TRP A 142 -2.59 -17.53 4.58
N ALA A 143 -3.06 -16.57 3.80
CA ALA A 143 -3.27 -16.74 2.38
C ALA A 143 -2.42 -15.77 1.56
N VAL A 144 -2.02 -16.22 0.37
CA VAL A 144 -1.35 -15.40 -0.63
C VAL A 144 -1.91 -15.73 -2.01
N SER A 145 -2.02 -14.71 -2.86
CA SER A 145 -2.33 -14.82 -4.28
C SER A 145 -1.44 -13.87 -5.04
N GLU A 146 -0.79 -14.36 -6.12
CA GLU A 146 0.01 -13.50 -7.02
C GLU A 146 -0.74 -13.12 -8.30
N ASN A 147 -1.94 -13.69 -8.54
CA ASN A 147 -2.72 -13.47 -9.76
C ASN A 147 -4.18 -13.09 -9.47
N ARG A 148 -4.36 -12.18 -8.49
CA ARG A 148 -5.65 -11.58 -8.13
C ARG A 148 -6.78 -12.60 -7.92
N GLY A 149 -6.49 -13.69 -7.23
CA GLY A 149 -7.47 -14.74 -6.90
C GLY A 149 -7.57 -15.91 -7.87
N LYS A 150 -6.80 -15.94 -8.96
CA LYS A 150 -6.77 -17.11 -9.84
C LYS A 150 -6.14 -18.33 -9.19
N ASN A 151 -5.03 -18.13 -8.47
CA ASN A 151 -4.41 -19.16 -7.66
C ASN A 151 -4.25 -18.60 -6.25
N VAL A 152 -4.78 -19.31 -5.26
CA VAL A 152 -4.64 -18.95 -3.84
C VAL A 152 -3.93 -20.08 -3.13
N LEU A 153 -2.92 -19.70 -2.33
CA LEU A 153 -2.20 -20.64 -1.49
C LEU A 153 -2.48 -20.29 -0.03
N CYS A 154 -3.03 -21.24 0.70
CA CYS A 154 -3.35 -21.10 2.12
C CYS A 154 -2.44 -22.00 2.93
N ARG A 155 -1.80 -21.45 3.97
CA ARG A 155 -1.17 -22.24 5.01
C ARG A 155 -2.06 -22.20 6.25
N CYS A 156 -2.43 -23.37 6.75
CA CYS A 156 -3.21 -23.49 7.98
C CYS A 156 -2.60 -24.50 8.94
N ASP A 157 -2.86 -24.25 10.23
CA ASP A 157 -2.45 -25.12 11.32
C ASP A 157 -3.54 -26.18 11.55
N VAL A 158 -3.13 -27.43 11.67
CA VAL A 158 -3.98 -28.60 11.94
C VAL A 158 -3.38 -29.43 13.07
N ALA A 159 -4.16 -30.36 13.64
CA ALA A 159 -3.69 -31.18 14.76
C ALA A 159 -2.39 -31.96 14.46
N ALA A 160 -2.19 -32.37 13.20
CA ALA A 160 -1.01 -33.12 12.75
C ALA A 160 0.19 -32.24 12.33
N GLY A 161 0.07 -30.91 12.37
CA GLY A 161 1.13 -29.99 11.93
C GLY A 161 0.59 -28.84 11.09
N LYS A 162 1.18 -28.61 9.92
CA LYS A 162 0.75 -27.58 8.97
C LYS A 162 0.40 -28.22 7.64
N VAL A 163 -0.67 -27.74 7.02
CA VAL A 163 -1.02 -28.09 5.65
C VAL A 163 -0.98 -26.86 4.76
N LEU A 164 -0.61 -27.09 3.51
CA LEU A 164 -0.64 -26.11 2.45
C LEU A 164 -1.75 -26.51 1.47
N LEU A 165 -2.72 -25.61 1.30
CA LEU A 165 -3.82 -25.77 0.36
C LEU A 165 -3.55 -24.87 -0.85
N ARG A 166 -3.61 -25.43 -2.06
CA ARG A 166 -3.68 -24.65 -3.30
C ARG A 166 -5.10 -24.73 -3.84
N ASP A 167 -5.77 -23.59 -3.93
CA ASP A 167 -7.16 -23.48 -4.40
C ASP A 167 -8.11 -24.44 -3.65
N GLY A 168 -7.93 -24.53 -2.33
CA GLY A 168 -8.73 -25.40 -1.45
C GLY A 168 -8.31 -26.87 -1.41
N VAL A 169 -7.35 -27.30 -2.23
CA VAL A 169 -6.87 -28.68 -2.28
C VAL A 169 -5.52 -28.81 -1.57
N GLU A 170 -5.37 -29.79 -0.67
CA GLU A 170 -4.10 -30.06 0.00
C GLU A 170 -3.01 -30.46 -1.00
N VAL A 171 -1.88 -29.74 -0.97
CA VAL A 171 -0.71 -30.00 -1.83
C VAL A 171 0.55 -30.35 -1.05
N LEU A 172 0.60 -30.04 0.25
CA LEU A 172 1.71 -30.39 1.13
C LEU A 172 1.24 -30.49 2.58
N SER A 173 1.71 -31.51 3.29
CA SER A 173 1.56 -31.65 4.74
C SER A 173 2.94 -31.87 5.37
N ALA A 174 3.26 -31.06 6.37
CA ALA A 174 4.52 -31.17 7.10
C ALA A 174 4.38 -30.62 8.52
N THR A 175 5.26 -31.07 9.42
CA THR A 175 5.31 -30.55 10.79
C THR A 175 5.66 -29.06 10.82
N ASN A 176 6.46 -28.57 9.87
CA ASN A 176 6.84 -27.17 9.80
C ASN A 176 6.99 -26.69 8.34
N ILE A 177 6.08 -25.82 7.90
CA ILE A 177 6.09 -25.09 6.63
C ILE A 177 6.35 -23.62 6.94
N HIS A 178 7.50 -23.09 6.54
CA HIS A 178 7.93 -21.75 6.93
C HIS A 178 7.56 -20.67 5.91
N ILE A 179 7.90 -20.88 4.65
CA ILE A 179 7.72 -19.94 3.54
C ILE A 179 6.98 -20.68 2.43
N ALA A 180 6.03 -20.04 1.77
CA ALA A 180 5.40 -20.59 0.58
C ALA A 180 5.10 -19.48 -0.44
N ALA A 181 5.07 -19.83 -1.72
CA ALA A 181 4.78 -18.94 -2.82
C ALA A 181 3.97 -19.68 -3.89
N VAL A 182 3.13 -18.95 -4.61
CA VAL A 182 2.34 -19.46 -5.74
C VAL A 182 2.48 -18.50 -6.91
N GLY A 183 2.84 -19.03 -8.07
CA GLY A 183 2.94 -18.27 -9.31
C GLY A 183 1.61 -18.15 -10.04
N SER A 184 1.54 -17.24 -11.02
CA SER A 184 0.34 -17.02 -11.83
C SER A 184 -0.05 -18.21 -12.73
N THR A 185 0.89 -19.12 -12.98
CA THR A 185 0.70 -20.41 -13.69
C THR A 185 0.10 -21.52 -12.83
N GLY A 186 -0.06 -21.28 -11.52
CA GLY A 186 -0.48 -22.29 -10.55
C GLY A 186 0.68 -23.15 -10.01
N ARG A 187 1.91 -22.89 -10.48
CA ARG A 187 3.11 -23.44 -9.85
C ARG A 187 3.22 -22.96 -8.41
N TRP A 188 3.73 -23.81 -7.53
CA TRP A 188 3.88 -23.47 -6.12
C TRP A 188 5.21 -23.97 -5.58
N ALA A 189 5.71 -23.27 -4.57
CA ALA A 189 6.92 -23.63 -3.87
C ALA A 189 6.76 -23.42 -2.36
N ALA A 190 7.39 -24.25 -1.56
CA ALA A 190 7.39 -24.14 -0.11
C ALA A 190 8.74 -24.54 0.48
N VAL A 191 9.06 -23.96 1.64
CA VAL A 191 10.19 -24.36 2.48
C VAL A 191 9.62 -25.11 3.68
N MET A 192 10.08 -26.33 3.87
CA MET A 192 9.75 -27.13 5.05
C MET A 192 11.00 -27.62 5.77
N TYR A 193 10.85 -27.94 7.05
CA TYR A 193 11.91 -28.49 7.88
C TYR A 193 11.56 -29.94 8.26
N ARG A 194 12.50 -30.85 8.03
CA ARG A 194 12.39 -32.27 8.38
C ARG A 194 13.74 -32.74 8.92
N ASP A 195 13.78 -33.23 10.15
CA ASP A 195 15.00 -33.70 10.85
C ASP A 195 16.15 -32.68 10.81
N ASP A 196 15.86 -31.42 11.17
CA ASP A 196 16.78 -30.27 11.11
C ASP A 196 17.39 -29.96 9.73
N ALA A 197 16.92 -30.64 8.68
CA ALA A 197 17.24 -30.33 7.29
C ALA A 197 16.19 -29.37 6.69
N VAL A 198 16.67 -28.48 5.84
CA VAL A 198 15.84 -27.56 5.06
C VAL A 198 15.53 -28.24 3.74
N TRP A 199 14.26 -28.24 3.36
CA TRP A 199 13.79 -28.80 2.10
C TRP A 199 13.04 -27.72 1.31
N LEU A 200 13.45 -27.52 0.06
CA LEU A 200 12.71 -26.76 -0.92
C LEU A 200 11.78 -27.73 -1.65
N VAL A 201 10.48 -27.48 -1.60
CA VAL A 201 9.48 -28.22 -2.35
C VAL A 201 8.99 -27.34 -3.49
N VAL A 202 9.13 -27.79 -4.74
CA VAL A 202 8.60 -27.09 -5.91
C VAL A 202 7.68 -28.04 -6.66
N ASP A 203 6.40 -27.70 -6.76
CA ASP A 203 5.39 -28.52 -7.44
C ASP A 203 5.42 -29.99 -6.96
N GLY A 204 5.55 -30.20 -5.65
CA GLY A 204 5.62 -31.51 -5.00
C GLY A 204 6.98 -32.21 -5.05
N LYS A 205 7.97 -31.66 -5.75
CA LYS A 205 9.34 -32.22 -5.80
C LYS A 205 10.19 -31.65 -4.69
N GLU A 206 10.74 -32.52 -3.84
CA GLU A 206 11.58 -32.15 -2.70
C GLU A 206 13.07 -32.09 -3.10
N GLU A 207 13.74 -30.98 -2.75
CA GLU A 207 15.18 -30.79 -2.84
C GLU A 207 15.73 -30.49 -1.44
N LYS A 208 16.66 -31.31 -0.96
CA LYS A 208 17.38 -31.03 0.29
C LYS A 208 18.39 -29.92 0.05
N VAL A 209 18.33 -28.86 0.86
CA VAL A 209 19.25 -27.71 0.78
C VAL A 209 20.07 -27.57 2.05
N SER A 210 21.33 -27.17 1.90
CA SER A 210 22.26 -26.96 3.04
C SER A 210 22.04 -25.61 3.73
N GLU A 211 21.67 -24.61 2.94
CA GLU A 211 21.46 -23.22 3.32
C GLU A 211 20.06 -23.00 3.89
N GLU A 212 19.91 -21.96 4.69
CA GLU A 212 18.58 -21.42 5.01
C GLU A 212 18.01 -20.73 3.77
N ILE A 213 16.70 -20.88 3.53
CA ILE A 213 15.98 -20.13 2.52
C ILE A 213 15.20 -19.03 3.24
N GLU A 214 15.54 -17.76 2.98
CA GLU A 214 14.93 -16.60 3.62
C GLU A 214 13.85 -15.92 2.75
N GLU A 215 13.74 -16.26 1.46
CA GLU A 215 12.69 -15.77 0.56
C GLU A 215 12.45 -16.76 -0.58
N LEU A 216 11.18 -16.93 -0.99
CA LEU A 216 10.76 -17.58 -2.23
C LEU A 216 9.84 -16.64 -3.00
N ARG A 217 10.01 -16.54 -4.31
CA ARG A 217 9.20 -15.67 -5.17
C ARG A 217 9.13 -16.21 -6.60
N PHE A 218 7.93 -16.27 -7.17
CA PHE A 218 7.76 -16.50 -8.59
C PHE A 218 7.86 -15.16 -9.36
N SER A 219 8.27 -15.23 -10.62
CA SER A 219 8.11 -14.10 -11.54
C SER A 219 6.63 -13.80 -11.78
N PRO A 220 6.25 -12.57 -12.17
CA PRO A 220 4.85 -12.21 -12.45
C PRO A 220 4.12 -13.16 -13.41
N ASP A 221 4.80 -13.70 -14.42
CA ASP A 221 4.27 -14.69 -15.36
C ASP A 221 4.29 -16.13 -14.82
N GLY A 222 4.76 -16.35 -13.58
CA GLY A 222 4.81 -17.64 -12.90
C GLY A 222 5.80 -18.63 -13.50
N SER A 223 6.64 -18.23 -14.45
CA SER A 223 7.54 -19.14 -15.17
C SER A 223 8.86 -19.38 -14.43
N ARG A 224 9.33 -18.38 -13.68
CA ARG A 224 10.63 -18.41 -12.97
C ARG A 224 10.46 -18.43 -11.47
N LEU A 225 11.41 -19.03 -10.77
CA LEU A 225 11.46 -19.09 -9.31
C LEU A 225 12.80 -18.54 -8.81
N VAL A 226 12.73 -17.62 -7.86
CA VAL A 226 13.89 -17.13 -7.11
C VAL A 226 13.82 -17.60 -5.67
N SER A 227 14.98 -18.00 -5.13
CA SER A 227 15.18 -18.17 -3.70
C SER A 227 16.36 -17.34 -3.19
N ARG A 228 16.17 -16.66 -2.07
CA ARG A 228 17.27 -16.00 -1.33
C ARG A 228 17.79 -16.96 -0.27
N ARG A 229 19.05 -17.36 -0.39
CA ARG A 229 19.67 -18.38 0.46
C ARG A 229 20.79 -17.80 1.31
N ARG A 230 20.98 -18.31 2.53
CA ARG A 230 22.02 -17.87 3.46
C ARG A 230 22.62 -19.06 4.21
N ASP A 231 23.93 -19.04 4.42
CA ASP A 231 24.58 -20.03 5.28
C ASP A 231 24.04 -19.93 6.71
N ARG A 232 23.94 -21.07 7.42
CA ARG A 232 23.43 -21.11 8.81
C ARG A 232 24.24 -20.25 9.78
N ASP A 233 25.53 -20.09 9.53
CA ASP A 233 26.42 -19.22 10.30
C ASP A 233 26.37 -17.74 9.87
N ARG A 234 25.53 -17.43 8.87
CA ARG A 234 25.34 -16.11 8.25
C ARG A 234 26.62 -15.51 7.65
N SER A 235 27.61 -16.33 7.32
CA SER A 235 28.87 -15.88 6.71
C SER A 235 28.72 -15.50 5.23
N ALA A 236 27.70 -16.03 4.57
CA ALA A 236 27.43 -15.77 3.16
C ALA A 236 25.97 -15.89 2.76
N ALA A 237 25.60 -15.19 1.69
CA ALA A 237 24.29 -15.23 1.08
C ALA A 237 24.39 -15.29 -0.44
N TRP A 238 23.32 -15.82 -1.05
CA TRP A 238 23.15 -15.97 -2.49
C TRP A 238 21.72 -15.68 -2.90
N VAL A 239 21.56 -15.31 -4.16
CA VAL A 239 20.30 -15.44 -4.88
C VAL A 239 20.44 -16.67 -5.78
N VAL A 240 19.44 -17.54 -5.79
CA VAL A 240 19.36 -18.68 -6.71
C VAL A 240 18.18 -18.43 -7.62
N ILE A 241 18.44 -18.46 -8.93
CA ILE A 241 17.45 -18.16 -9.97
C ILE A 241 17.26 -19.42 -10.79
N ASP A 242 16.05 -19.97 -10.81
CA ASP A 242 15.72 -21.17 -11.60
C ASP A 242 16.66 -22.37 -11.32
N GLY A 243 17.11 -22.50 -10.07
CA GLY A 243 18.06 -23.52 -9.61
C GLY A 243 19.53 -23.14 -9.79
N GLU A 244 19.85 -22.07 -10.51
CA GLU A 244 21.21 -21.60 -10.71
C GLU A 244 21.66 -20.65 -9.60
N LYS A 245 22.67 -21.08 -8.83
CA LYS A 245 23.24 -20.31 -7.73
C LYS A 245 24.16 -19.20 -8.25
N GLN A 246 23.79 -17.96 -7.95
CA GLN A 246 24.50 -16.77 -8.44
C GLN A 246 25.75 -16.45 -7.61
N LYS A 247 26.38 -15.30 -7.87
CA LYS A 247 27.57 -14.82 -7.17
C LYS A 247 27.37 -14.80 -5.63
N LYS A 248 28.43 -15.17 -4.90
CA LYS A 248 28.49 -15.13 -3.43
C LYS A 248 28.62 -13.70 -2.92
N TYR A 249 27.81 -13.37 -1.92
CA TYR A 249 27.87 -12.09 -1.19
C TYR A 249 27.94 -12.32 0.32
N ARG A 250 28.31 -11.29 1.08
CA ARG A 250 28.21 -11.33 2.55
C ARG A 250 26.75 -11.40 2.98
N GLU A 251 25.92 -10.60 2.31
CA GLU A 251 24.50 -10.50 2.59
C GLU A 251 23.76 -10.05 1.32
N THR A 252 22.52 -10.50 1.16
CA THR A 252 21.59 -10.04 0.12
C THR A 252 20.26 -9.66 0.77
N SER A 253 19.51 -8.76 0.14
CA SER A 253 18.19 -8.34 0.61
C SER A 253 17.12 -8.68 -0.44
N TRP A 254 15.90 -8.17 -0.25
CA TRP A 254 14.72 -8.51 -1.05
C TRP A 254 14.98 -8.51 -2.56
N VAL A 255 14.50 -9.57 -3.21
CA VAL A 255 14.63 -9.75 -4.65
C VAL A 255 13.33 -9.35 -5.35
N ARG A 256 13.43 -8.69 -6.51
CA ARG A 256 12.27 -8.29 -7.32
C ARG A 256 12.48 -8.61 -8.79
N PHE A 257 11.43 -9.10 -9.43
CA PHE A 257 11.37 -9.21 -10.89
C PHE A 257 10.88 -7.90 -11.52
N SER A 258 11.26 -7.64 -12.77
CA SER A 258 10.56 -6.71 -13.65
C SER A 258 9.14 -7.20 -13.93
N ALA A 259 8.26 -6.30 -14.35
CA ALA A 259 6.88 -6.65 -14.67
C ALA A 259 6.77 -7.64 -15.83
N ASP A 260 7.69 -7.56 -16.80
CA ASP A 260 7.79 -8.49 -17.92
C ASP A 260 8.41 -9.85 -17.57
N SER A 261 8.75 -10.09 -16.29
CA SER A 261 9.31 -11.35 -15.75
C SER A 261 10.72 -11.72 -16.22
N LYS A 262 11.36 -10.90 -17.06
CA LYS A 262 12.66 -11.24 -17.67
C LYS A 262 13.86 -10.84 -16.83
N HIS A 263 13.72 -9.76 -16.08
CA HIS A 263 14.83 -9.16 -15.35
C HIS A 263 14.61 -9.30 -13.84
N LEU A 264 15.69 -9.38 -13.07
CA LEU A 264 15.63 -9.27 -11.61
C LEU A 264 16.57 -8.21 -11.07
N ILE A 265 16.23 -7.67 -9.90
CA ILE A 265 17.05 -6.72 -9.16
C ILE A 265 17.10 -7.08 -7.67
N TYR A 266 18.26 -6.91 -7.06
CA TYR A 266 18.44 -7.07 -5.61
C TYR A 266 19.64 -6.30 -5.06
N PRO A 267 19.60 -5.84 -3.79
CA PRO A 267 20.78 -5.34 -3.10
C PRO A 267 21.66 -6.49 -2.62
N ALA A 268 22.97 -6.29 -2.69
CA ALA A 268 23.95 -7.22 -2.15
C ALA A 268 25.11 -6.47 -1.45
N ALA A 269 25.48 -6.93 -0.25
CA ALA A 269 26.64 -6.44 0.47
C ALA A 269 27.90 -7.17 -0.01
N ILE A 270 28.86 -6.42 -0.56
CA ILE A 270 30.18 -6.92 -0.93
C ILE A 270 31.19 -6.79 0.24
N ASP A 271 30.97 -5.84 1.15
CA ASP A 271 31.73 -5.68 2.39
C ASP A 271 30.84 -5.04 3.48
N LYS A 272 31.37 -4.93 4.70
CA LYS A 272 30.80 -4.13 5.78
C LYS A 272 30.66 -2.68 5.29
N ASP A 273 29.43 -2.17 5.28
CA ASP A 273 29.08 -0.82 4.80
C ASP A 273 29.34 -0.59 3.30
N LYS A 274 29.32 -1.65 2.48
CA LYS A 274 29.45 -1.55 1.03
C LYS A 274 28.44 -2.44 0.31
N TRP A 275 27.34 -1.84 -0.08
CA TRP A 275 26.25 -2.44 -0.83
C TRP A 275 26.27 -2.03 -2.30
N VAL A 276 25.91 -2.95 -3.17
CA VAL A 276 25.72 -2.75 -4.60
C VAL A 276 24.33 -3.22 -5.01
N VAL A 277 23.82 -2.66 -6.10
CA VAL A 277 22.62 -3.15 -6.79
C VAL A 277 23.05 -4.13 -7.87
N VAL A 278 22.48 -5.33 -7.84
CA VAL A 278 22.67 -6.36 -8.85
C VAL A 278 21.43 -6.42 -9.73
N VAL A 279 21.61 -6.38 -11.04
CA VAL A 279 20.57 -6.62 -12.05
C VAL A 279 21.05 -7.76 -12.95
N ASP A 280 20.26 -8.82 -13.07
CA ASP A 280 20.57 -10.02 -13.88
C ASP A 280 21.99 -10.55 -13.67
N ALA A 281 22.32 -10.82 -12.40
CA ALA A 281 23.63 -11.31 -11.95
C ALA A 281 24.82 -10.36 -12.17
N ALA A 282 24.60 -9.15 -12.71
CA ALA A 282 25.62 -8.13 -12.89
C ALA A 282 25.48 -6.98 -11.88
N GLU A 283 26.58 -6.59 -11.25
CA GLU A 283 26.64 -5.42 -10.37
C GLU A 283 26.52 -4.13 -11.22
N LYS A 284 25.43 -3.37 -11.03
CA LYS A 284 25.09 -2.19 -11.84
C LYS A 284 25.30 -0.85 -11.14
N SER A 285 25.65 -0.86 -9.86
CA SER A 285 25.97 0.37 -9.11
C SER A 285 27.38 0.32 -8.56
N LYS A 286 27.93 1.50 -8.25
CA LYS A 286 29.09 1.60 -7.35
C LYS A 286 28.70 1.12 -5.95
N GLY A 287 29.71 0.97 -5.08
CA GLY A 287 29.47 0.66 -3.67
C GLY A 287 28.88 1.87 -2.94
N HIS A 288 27.76 1.65 -2.26
CA HIS A 288 27.10 2.62 -1.39
C HIS A 288 27.10 2.12 0.05
N ARG A 289 27.03 3.04 1.02
CA ARG A 289 26.92 2.67 2.44
C ARG A 289 25.68 1.82 2.70
N ASP A 290 24.56 2.27 2.15
CA ASP A 290 23.25 1.65 2.25
C ASP A 290 22.55 1.71 0.89
N VAL A 291 21.78 0.66 0.57
CA VAL A 291 20.93 0.57 -0.63
C VAL A 291 19.52 0.17 -0.20
N TYR A 292 18.54 1.02 -0.46
CA TYR A 292 17.16 0.79 -0.07
C TYR A 292 16.25 0.55 -1.27
N ARG A 293 15.54 -0.58 -1.22
CA ARG A 293 14.42 -0.98 -2.09
C ARG A 293 14.65 -0.68 -3.58
N PRO A 294 15.59 -1.36 -4.24
CA PRO A 294 15.77 -1.16 -5.67
C PRO A 294 14.53 -1.61 -6.46
N ARG A 295 14.26 -0.94 -7.59
CA ARG A 295 13.17 -1.21 -8.53
C ARG A 295 13.69 -1.20 -9.96
N LEU A 296 12.99 -1.94 -10.83
CA LEU A 296 13.16 -1.92 -12.26
C LEU A 296 12.01 -1.15 -12.93
N SER A 297 12.24 -0.60 -14.12
CA SER A 297 11.16 -0.27 -15.06
C SER A 297 10.40 -1.53 -15.47
N ALA A 298 9.21 -1.37 -16.05
CA ALA A 298 8.36 -2.50 -16.44
C ALA A 298 9.08 -3.49 -17.38
N ASP A 299 9.89 -2.98 -18.30
CA ASP A 299 10.71 -3.73 -19.26
C ASP A 299 12.10 -4.12 -18.73
N GLY A 300 12.41 -3.80 -17.47
CA GLY A 300 13.68 -4.13 -16.83
C GLY A 300 14.91 -3.37 -17.34
N LYS A 301 14.77 -2.44 -18.29
CA LYS A 301 15.93 -1.74 -18.88
C LYS A 301 16.49 -0.64 -18.00
N ARG A 302 15.67 -0.08 -17.11
CA ARG A 302 16.05 0.97 -16.17
C ARG A 302 15.90 0.50 -14.74
N PHE A 303 16.65 1.10 -13.84
CA PHE A 303 16.57 0.79 -12.42
C PHE A 303 16.72 2.03 -11.54
N ALA A 304 16.09 1.98 -10.38
CA ALA A 304 16.17 3.03 -9.39
C ALA A 304 16.29 2.49 -7.97
N PHE A 305 16.95 3.22 -7.09
CA PHE A 305 17.03 2.91 -5.66
C PHE A 305 17.31 4.18 -4.85
N ILE A 306 17.25 4.06 -3.52
CA ILE A 306 17.71 5.12 -2.62
C ILE A 306 19.05 4.71 -2.02
N ALA A 307 20.05 5.59 -2.11
CA ALA A 307 21.36 5.39 -1.53
C ALA A 307 21.56 6.24 -0.27
N GLY A 308 22.16 5.65 0.77
CA GLY A 308 22.64 6.39 1.93
C GLY A 308 23.96 7.09 1.61
N VAL A 309 24.00 8.42 1.80
CA VAL A 309 25.18 9.26 1.52
C VAL A 309 25.85 9.70 2.83
N GLY A 310 25.04 10.05 3.83
CA GLY A 310 25.50 10.59 5.11
C GLY A 310 24.69 10.07 6.29
N LYS A 311 24.78 10.75 7.44
CA LYS A 311 23.87 10.49 8.56
C LYS A 311 22.53 11.15 8.24
N ASP A 312 21.49 10.34 8.04
CA ASP A 312 20.14 10.75 7.63
C ASP A 312 20.04 11.33 6.20
N GLU A 313 21.15 11.57 5.51
CA GLU A 313 21.17 12.08 4.14
C GLU A 313 21.13 10.96 3.10
N ASN A 314 20.20 11.08 2.16
CA ASN A 314 19.96 10.09 1.12
C ASN A 314 19.77 10.77 -0.24
N CYS A 315 20.09 10.06 -1.32
CA CYS A 315 19.75 10.48 -2.68
C CYS A 315 19.03 9.35 -3.43
N ALA A 316 18.20 9.74 -4.40
CA ALA A 316 17.70 8.83 -5.40
C ALA A 316 18.81 8.55 -6.41
N VAL A 317 18.98 7.29 -6.78
CA VAL A 317 19.89 6.86 -7.84
C VAL A 317 19.05 6.29 -8.97
N ILE A 318 19.19 6.85 -10.17
CA ILE A 318 18.48 6.44 -11.38
C ILE A 318 19.52 5.96 -12.38
N ASP A 319 19.44 4.70 -12.81
CA ASP A 319 20.36 4.08 -13.76
C ASP A 319 21.85 4.23 -13.38
N GLY A 320 22.12 4.18 -12.07
CA GLY A 320 23.46 4.35 -11.49
C GLY A 320 23.91 5.80 -11.30
N ALA A 321 23.15 6.79 -11.77
CA ALA A 321 23.43 8.21 -11.57
C ALA A 321 22.78 8.72 -10.27
N GLU A 322 23.58 9.32 -9.39
CA GLU A 322 23.11 9.93 -8.13
C GLU A 322 22.46 11.29 -8.41
N GLY A 323 21.24 11.48 -7.89
CA GLY A 323 20.53 12.75 -7.93
C GLY A 323 20.88 13.67 -6.76
N LYS A 324 20.04 14.70 -6.57
CA LYS A 324 20.14 15.64 -5.45
C LYS A 324 20.08 14.90 -4.11
N VAL A 325 20.89 15.35 -3.15
CA VAL A 325 20.89 14.85 -1.77
C VAL A 325 19.77 15.54 -0.99
N TYR A 326 19.00 14.74 -0.27
CA TYR A 326 17.92 15.18 0.61
C TYR A 326 18.21 14.79 2.05
N LYS A 327 17.76 15.63 2.99
CA LYS A 327 17.82 15.34 4.43
C LYS A 327 17.03 14.10 4.84
N ARG A 328 16.02 13.73 4.06
CA ARG A 328 15.26 12.49 4.24
C ARG A 328 14.55 12.15 2.93
N LEU A 329 14.68 10.90 2.52
CA LEU A 329 13.79 10.30 1.52
C LEU A 329 12.92 9.25 2.21
N ASN A 330 11.78 8.94 1.61
CA ASN A 330 11.01 7.79 2.03
C ASN A 330 11.74 6.50 1.63
N LEU A 331 12.54 5.94 2.54
CA LEU A 331 13.33 4.73 2.30
C LEU A 331 12.48 3.49 1.94
N PHE A 332 11.16 3.57 2.13
CA PHE A 332 10.22 2.52 1.80
C PHE A 332 9.57 2.68 0.41
N GLU A 333 9.60 3.88 -0.18
CA GLU A 333 9.02 4.16 -1.49
C GLU A 333 10.11 4.80 -2.37
N PRO A 334 10.95 3.97 -3.04
CA PRO A 334 11.97 4.46 -3.99
C PRO A 334 11.29 5.11 -5.21
N PRO A 335 12.06 5.76 -6.09
CA PRO A 335 11.56 6.21 -7.38
C PRO A 335 10.82 5.12 -8.13
N ASP A 336 9.65 5.48 -8.64
CA ASP A 336 8.83 4.63 -9.50
C ASP A 336 8.86 5.17 -10.92
N PHE A 337 8.83 4.27 -11.90
CA PHE A 337 8.88 4.63 -13.30
C PHE A 337 7.47 4.73 -13.89
N SER A 338 7.31 5.52 -14.95
CA SER A 338 6.16 5.44 -15.84
C SER A 338 6.08 4.04 -16.49
N PRO A 339 4.90 3.62 -17.02
CA PRO A 339 4.73 2.29 -17.61
C PRO A 339 5.70 1.97 -18.77
N ASP A 340 6.06 2.98 -19.55
CA ASP A 340 7.04 2.89 -20.64
C ASP A 340 8.50 3.03 -20.17
N GLY A 341 8.72 3.32 -18.87
CA GLY A 341 10.03 3.55 -18.28
C GLY A 341 10.65 4.92 -18.61
N ALA A 342 9.99 5.79 -19.38
CA ALA A 342 10.58 7.06 -19.82
C ALA A 342 10.76 8.07 -18.69
N HIS A 343 9.76 8.14 -17.79
CA HIS A 343 9.67 9.10 -16.70
C HIS A 343 9.81 8.41 -15.34
N TYR A 344 10.16 9.17 -14.30
CA TYR A 344 10.18 8.69 -12.92
C TYR A 344 9.70 9.74 -11.92
N ALA A 345 9.12 9.27 -10.81
CA ALA A 345 8.67 10.14 -9.73
C ALA A 345 8.90 9.56 -8.34
N PHE A 346 9.11 10.44 -7.36
CA PHE A 346 9.17 10.07 -5.93
C PHE A 346 8.91 11.27 -5.01
N PRO A 347 8.39 11.02 -3.78
CA PRO A 347 8.29 12.05 -2.77
C PRO A 347 9.66 12.33 -2.13
N ALA A 348 10.03 13.60 -2.03
CA ALA A 348 11.26 14.04 -1.38
C ALA A 348 10.98 15.07 -0.29
N SER A 349 11.52 14.86 0.92
CA SER A 349 11.42 15.83 1.99
C SER A 349 12.37 17.00 1.74
N LEU A 350 11.81 18.18 1.48
CA LEU A 350 12.57 19.42 1.35
C LEU A 350 12.96 19.96 2.73
N THR A 351 12.05 19.81 3.71
CA THR A 351 12.28 20.11 5.13
C THR A 351 11.63 19.03 6.01
N LEU A 352 11.69 19.18 7.34
CA LEU A 352 10.99 18.29 8.27
C LEU A 352 9.46 18.35 8.15
N GLN A 353 8.92 19.43 7.59
CA GLN A 353 7.48 19.70 7.50
C GLN A 353 7.01 19.88 6.05
N SER A 354 7.90 19.66 5.06
CA SER A 354 7.53 19.81 3.67
C SER A 354 8.10 18.73 2.78
N VAL A 355 7.23 18.20 1.92
CA VAL A 355 7.51 17.17 0.92
C VAL A 355 7.08 17.72 -0.44
N ALA A 356 7.92 17.53 -1.46
CA ALA A 356 7.56 17.76 -2.85
C ALA A 356 7.55 16.43 -3.61
N MET A 357 6.66 16.32 -4.60
CA MET A 357 6.78 15.27 -5.60
C MET A 357 7.88 15.68 -6.57
N VAL A 358 8.91 14.86 -6.70
CA VAL A 358 9.95 15.00 -7.72
C VAL A 358 9.47 14.23 -8.95
N HIS A 359 9.45 14.88 -10.11
CA HIS A 359 9.14 14.28 -11.41
C HIS A 359 10.30 14.57 -12.36
N ASP A 360 10.99 13.54 -12.83
CA ASP A 360 12.20 13.65 -13.67
C ASP A 360 13.27 14.60 -13.12
N GLY A 361 13.47 14.56 -11.80
CA GLY A 361 14.44 15.41 -11.10
C GLY A 361 13.98 16.85 -10.84
N VAL A 362 12.77 17.22 -11.30
CA VAL A 362 12.17 18.53 -11.02
C VAL A 362 11.28 18.45 -9.79
N GLU A 363 11.52 19.32 -8.81
CA GLU A 363 10.72 19.43 -7.59
C GLU A 363 9.42 20.21 -7.86
N GLY A 364 8.27 19.59 -7.58
CA GLY A 364 6.97 20.24 -7.65
C GLY A 364 6.68 21.15 -6.45
N LYS A 365 5.42 21.60 -6.34
CA LYS A 365 4.95 22.40 -5.20
C LYS A 365 5.18 21.65 -3.87
N ALA A 366 5.59 22.38 -2.85
CA ALA A 366 5.81 21.85 -1.51
C ALA A 366 4.48 21.72 -0.75
N TYR A 367 4.28 20.55 -0.12
CA TYR A 367 3.12 20.20 0.69
C TYR A 367 3.56 19.77 2.08
N ALA A 368 2.66 19.77 3.07
CA ALA A 368 2.94 19.16 4.37
C ALA A 368 3.24 17.65 4.21
N ASN A 369 2.58 17.01 3.25
CA ASN A 369 2.93 15.69 2.75
C ASN A 369 2.57 15.57 1.26
N ALA A 370 3.36 14.85 0.47
CA ALA A 370 3.04 14.50 -0.92
C ALA A 370 3.33 13.02 -1.09
N ALA A 371 2.33 12.24 -1.47
CA ALA A 371 2.44 10.78 -1.55
C ALA A 371 1.38 10.20 -2.48
N LYS A 372 1.40 8.87 -2.64
CA LYS A 372 0.41 8.10 -3.40
C LYS A 372 0.15 8.73 -4.77
N PHE A 373 1.09 8.50 -5.68
CA PHE A 373 1.04 8.98 -7.05
C PHE A 373 0.73 7.86 -8.02
N SER A 374 0.40 8.23 -9.25
CA SER A 374 0.06 7.32 -10.34
C SER A 374 0.46 7.97 -11.66
N PHE A 375 1.13 7.21 -12.52
CA PHE A 375 1.35 7.59 -13.91
C PHE A 375 0.14 7.16 -14.76
N SER A 376 -0.15 7.92 -15.82
CA SER A 376 -1.08 7.45 -16.85
C SER A 376 -0.52 6.22 -17.59
N PRO A 377 -1.39 5.37 -18.19
CA PRO A 377 -0.95 4.22 -18.97
C PRO A 377 0.04 4.55 -20.11
N ASP A 378 -0.10 5.72 -20.73
CA ASP A 378 0.82 6.21 -21.76
C ASP A 378 2.11 6.85 -21.19
N GLY A 379 2.24 6.92 -19.87
CA GLY A 379 3.40 7.46 -19.15
C GLY A 379 3.52 8.97 -19.11
N LYS A 380 2.66 9.72 -19.80
CA LYS A 380 2.84 11.16 -20.02
C LYS A 380 2.27 12.05 -18.92
N ARG A 381 1.45 11.49 -18.04
CA ARG A 381 0.74 12.23 -17.00
C ARG A 381 1.03 11.67 -15.63
N LEU A 382 1.04 12.55 -14.64
CA LEU A 382 1.30 12.21 -13.25
C LEU A 382 0.21 12.82 -12.36
N ALA A 383 -0.49 11.97 -11.62
CA ALA A 383 -1.42 12.37 -10.58
C ALA A 383 -0.88 12.00 -9.21
N TYR A 384 -1.06 12.85 -8.20
CA TYR A 384 -0.69 12.56 -6.81
C TYR A 384 -1.53 13.32 -5.80
N TRP A 385 -1.48 12.88 -4.54
CA TRP A 385 -2.09 13.60 -3.42
C TRP A 385 -1.10 14.59 -2.80
N GLY A 386 -1.48 15.86 -2.76
CA GLY A 386 -0.80 16.90 -2.00
C GLY A 386 -1.58 17.27 -0.75
N VAL A 387 -1.01 17.07 0.44
CA VAL A 387 -1.65 17.37 1.73
C VAL A 387 -1.15 18.70 2.26
N GLN A 388 -2.05 19.66 2.44
CA GLN A 388 -1.74 20.94 3.08
C GLN A 388 -1.92 20.86 4.61
N ALA A 389 -1.57 21.93 5.32
CA ALA A 389 -1.86 22.05 6.74
C ALA A 389 -3.38 21.91 7.01
N GLN A 390 -3.73 21.39 8.20
CA GLN A 390 -5.11 21.08 8.60
C GLN A 390 -5.75 19.94 7.77
N ASP A 391 -4.93 19.02 7.28
CA ASP A 391 -5.34 17.78 6.58
C ASP A 391 -6.19 17.98 5.31
N ARG A 392 -6.19 19.18 4.71
CA ARG A 392 -6.81 19.39 3.39
C ARG A 392 -5.99 18.70 2.32
N MET A 393 -6.61 17.79 1.58
CA MET A 393 -5.97 17.04 0.51
C MET A 393 -6.34 17.59 -0.87
N HIS A 394 -5.35 17.70 -1.75
CA HIS A 394 -5.52 18.12 -3.13
C HIS A 394 -5.18 16.98 -4.08
N VAL A 395 -6.01 16.80 -5.11
CA VAL A 395 -5.63 16.02 -6.29
C VAL A 395 -4.76 16.93 -7.15
N VAL A 396 -3.49 16.58 -7.30
CA VAL A 396 -2.57 17.28 -8.19
C VAL A 396 -2.42 16.45 -9.46
N LEU A 397 -2.69 17.06 -10.61
CA LEU A 397 -2.57 16.45 -11.92
C LEU A 397 -1.65 17.31 -12.78
N ASP A 398 -0.54 16.73 -13.23
CA ASP A 398 0.46 17.38 -14.08
C ASP A 398 0.96 18.72 -13.47
N GLY A 399 1.12 18.72 -12.13
CA GLY A 399 1.55 19.89 -11.34
C GLY A 399 0.44 20.87 -10.97
N SER A 400 -0.78 20.69 -11.46
CA SER A 400 -1.93 21.57 -11.19
C SER A 400 -2.88 20.96 -10.16
N GLU A 401 -3.32 21.74 -9.17
CA GLU A 401 -4.35 21.32 -8.20
C GLU A 401 -5.73 21.38 -8.86
N ILE A 402 -6.36 20.21 -9.10
CA ILE A 402 -7.63 20.12 -9.83
C ILE A 402 -8.85 19.88 -8.94
N ALA A 403 -8.64 19.45 -7.69
CA ALA A 403 -9.71 19.24 -6.72
C ALA A 403 -9.18 19.31 -5.29
N THR A 404 -10.03 19.72 -4.34
CA THR A 404 -9.76 19.73 -2.90
C THR A 404 -10.79 18.88 -2.17
N VAL A 405 -10.33 17.99 -1.30
CA VAL A 405 -11.18 17.04 -0.55
C VAL A 405 -10.74 16.97 0.92
N GLU A 406 -11.64 16.54 1.81
CA GLU A 406 -11.33 16.29 3.22
C GLU A 406 -10.39 15.10 3.39
N ALA A 407 -10.68 14.00 2.69
CA ALA A 407 -9.80 12.85 2.61
C ALA A 407 -9.94 12.16 1.26
N GLY A 408 -8.80 11.76 0.69
CA GLY A 408 -8.70 11.12 -0.61
C GLY A 408 -8.01 9.77 -0.53
N SER A 409 -8.35 8.88 -1.45
CA SER A 409 -7.58 7.66 -1.70
C SER A 409 -7.71 7.24 -3.16
N SER A 410 -6.81 6.40 -3.63
CA SER A 410 -6.80 5.83 -5.00
C SER A 410 -6.74 6.88 -6.11
N LEU A 411 -5.77 6.78 -7.01
CA LEU A 411 -5.68 7.62 -8.21
C LEU A 411 -5.49 6.68 -9.39
N THR A 412 -6.49 6.57 -10.26
CA THR A 412 -6.48 5.63 -11.37
C THR A 412 -6.82 6.36 -12.66
N PHE A 413 -5.89 6.36 -13.60
CA PHE A 413 -6.14 6.86 -14.95
C PHE A 413 -6.97 5.86 -15.75
N SER A 414 -7.79 6.36 -16.67
CA SER A 414 -8.43 5.54 -17.68
C SER A 414 -7.39 4.88 -18.59
N PRO A 415 -7.70 3.74 -19.23
CA PRO A 415 -6.78 3.01 -20.10
C PRO A 415 -6.27 3.85 -21.29
N ASP A 416 -7.05 4.84 -21.74
CA ASP A 416 -6.68 5.77 -22.79
C ASP A 416 -5.89 7.00 -22.31
N SER A 417 -5.57 7.07 -21.01
CA SER A 417 -4.80 8.14 -20.35
C SER A 417 -5.48 9.52 -20.30
N LYS A 418 -6.76 9.63 -20.70
CA LYS A 418 -7.44 10.94 -20.81
C LYS A 418 -8.15 11.37 -19.54
N SER A 419 -8.71 10.45 -18.78
CA SER A 419 -9.48 10.74 -17.56
C SER A 419 -8.80 10.18 -16.31
N LEU A 420 -9.09 10.78 -15.16
CA LEU A 420 -8.63 10.35 -13.85
C LEU A 420 -9.85 10.07 -12.98
N ALA A 421 -9.88 8.90 -12.35
CA ALA A 421 -10.83 8.55 -11.31
C ALA A 421 -10.13 8.46 -9.95
N TYR A 422 -10.83 8.88 -8.90
CA TYR A 422 -10.33 8.87 -7.53
C TYR A 422 -11.44 8.66 -6.52
N LEU A 423 -11.08 8.23 -5.30
CA LEU A 423 -12.02 8.10 -4.20
C LEU A 423 -11.88 9.29 -3.26
N GLN A 424 -13.01 9.84 -2.84
CA GLN A 424 -13.06 10.88 -1.83
C GLN A 424 -13.96 10.47 -0.67
N ARG A 425 -13.65 10.95 0.53
CA ARG A 425 -14.47 10.73 1.74
C ARG A 425 -15.01 12.07 2.23
N SER A 426 -16.28 12.05 2.62
CA SER A 426 -16.95 13.10 3.40
C SER A 426 -17.52 12.51 4.70
N ALA A 427 -18.20 13.33 5.49
CA ALA A 427 -18.97 12.89 6.66
C ALA A 427 -19.99 11.77 6.36
N GLU A 428 -20.52 11.72 5.13
CA GLU A 428 -21.54 10.76 4.69
C GLU A 428 -20.98 9.45 4.14
N GLY A 429 -19.65 9.38 3.91
CA GLY A 429 -18.98 8.18 3.41
C GLY A 429 -18.07 8.42 2.21
N TRP A 430 -17.60 7.31 1.64
CA TRP A 430 -16.75 7.27 0.44
C TRP A 430 -17.58 7.39 -0.83
N ALA A 431 -17.11 8.18 -1.80
CA ALA A 431 -17.66 8.23 -3.15
C ALA A 431 -16.55 8.07 -4.19
N LEU A 432 -16.89 7.44 -5.31
CA LEU A 432 -16.11 7.48 -6.53
C LEU A 432 -16.30 8.85 -7.21
N VAL A 433 -15.21 9.44 -7.67
CA VAL A 433 -15.21 10.60 -8.55
C VAL A 433 -14.58 10.21 -9.87
N HIS A 434 -15.27 10.49 -10.98
CA HIS A 434 -14.76 10.26 -12.33
C HIS A 434 -15.27 11.38 -13.25
N GLU A 435 -14.37 11.95 -14.06
CA GLU A 435 -14.64 13.13 -14.90
C GLU A 435 -15.26 14.33 -14.15
N GLY A 436 -14.94 14.48 -12.85
CA GLY A 436 -15.46 15.54 -11.98
C GLY A 436 -16.86 15.27 -11.41
N ALA A 437 -17.54 14.22 -11.86
CA ALA A 437 -18.83 13.78 -11.35
C ALA A 437 -18.66 12.92 -10.10
N VAL A 438 -19.50 13.13 -9.09
CA VAL A 438 -19.44 12.42 -7.80
C VAL A 438 -20.54 11.37 -7.73
N GLY A 439 -20.17 10.12 -7.44
CA GLY A 439 -21.10 9.00 -7.31
C GLY A 439 -21.74 8.87 -5.93
N PRO A 440 -22.56 7.81 -5.74
CA PRO A 440 -23.19 7.52 -4.45
C PRO A 440 -22.18 7.31 -3.33
N ARG A 441 -22.67 7.48 -2.10
CA ARG A 441 -21.89 7.36 -0.87
C ARG A 441 -22.00 5.94 -0.32
N TYR A 442 -20.87 5.35 0.01
CA TYR A 442 -20.75 4.04 0.64
C TYR A 442 -20.01 4.15 1.97
N ALA A 443 -20.37 3.30 2.94
CA ALA A 443 -19.63 3.20 4.19
C ALA A 443 -18.15 2.86 3.93
N HIS A 444 -17.90 1.96 2.99
CA HIS A 444 -16.58 1.58 2.52
C HIS A 444 -16.58 1.27 1.02
N ILE A 445 -15.58 1.79 0.30
CA ILE A 445 -15.21 1.36 -1.05
C ILE A 445 -13.87 0.63 -0.97
N VAL A 446 -13.82 -0.57 -1.52
CA VAL A 446 -12.61 -1.36 -1.69
C VAL A 446 -11.67 -0.55 -2.58
N ARG A 447 -10.47 -0.26 -2.07
CA ARG A 447 -9.57 0.84 -2.48
C ARG A 447 -8.97 0.75 -3.90
N LYS A 448 -9.65 0.11 -4.85
CA LYS A 448 -9.14 -0.04 -6.22
C LYS A 448 -10.26 0.21 -7.22
N ILE A 449 -9.98 1.14 -8.13
CA ILE A 449 -10.84 1.47 -9.26
C ILE A 449 -10.38 0.64 -10.44
N HIS A 450 -11.29 -0.08 -11.09
CA HIS A 450 -10.99 -0.94 -12.23
C HIS A 450 -11.69 -0.41 -13.47
N PHE A 451 -10.94 0.19 -14.39
CA PHE A 451 -11.49 0.55 -15.69
C PHE A 451 -11.67 -0.69 -16.58
N THR A 452 -12.84 -0.79 -17.20
CA THR A 452 -13.17 -1.79 -18.25
C THR A 452 -13.27 -1.15 -19.64
N GLY A 453 -13.11 0.17 -19.72
CA GLY A 453 -13.00 0.96 -20.95
C GLY A 453 -12.53 2.39 -20.65
N PRO A 454 -12.45 3.27 -21.67
CA PRO A 454 -11.98 4.65 -21.50
C PRO A 454 -12.79 5.49 -20.49
N LYS A 455 -14.10 5.26 -20.43
CA LYS A 455 -15.03 6.01 -19.58
C LYS A 455 -15.86 5.14 -18.64
N ARG A 456 -15.59 3.83 -18.61
CA ARG A 456 -16.37 2.87 -17.83
C ARG A 456 -15.50 1.95 -17.03
N GLY A 457 -16.04 1.48 -15.90
CA GLY A 457 -15.32 0.64 -14.98
C GLY A 457 -16.20 0.19 -13.82
N HIS A 458 -15.55 -0.31 -12.78
CA HIS A 458 -16.23 -0.68 -11.55
C HIS A 458 -15.34 -0.49 -10.31
N VAL A 459 -15.99 -0.38 -9.16
CA VAL A 459 -15.42 -0.52 -7.81
C VAL A 459 -16.21 -1.57 -7.04
N PHE A 460 -15.63 -2.11 -5.97
CA PHE A 460 -16.39 -2.91 -5.01
C PHE A 460 -16.67 -2.07 -3.78
N ALA A 461 -17.91 -2.08 -3.29
CA ALA A 461 -18.33 -1.36 -2.11
C ALA A 461 -19.02 -2.29 -1.12
N VAL A 462 -18.89 -2.01 0.17
CA VAL A 462 -19.52 -2.81 1.23
C VAL A 462 -20.70 -2.04 1.80
N ARG A 463 -21.86 -2.70 1.84
CA ARG A 463 -23.10 -2.17 2.43
C ARG A 463 -23.97 -3.32 2.94
N GLU A 464 -24.47 -3.18 4.17
CA GLU A 464 -25.45 -4.12 4.78
C GLU A 464 -24.99 -5.60 4.74
N SER A 465 -23.73 -5.86 5.09
CA SER A 465 -23.10 -7.20 5.04
C SER A 465 -23.02 -7.83 3.63
N LYS A 466 -23.25 -7.03 2.59
CA LYS A 466 -23.09 -7.43 1.19
C LYS A 466 -21.94 -6.68 0.53
N VAL A 467 -21.33 -7.34 -0.44
CA VAL A 467 -20.38 -6.70 -1.35
C VAL A 467 -21.10 -6.40 -2.66
N TRP A 468 -21.05 -5.13 -3.06
CA TRP A 468 -21.66 -4.61 -4.27
C TRP A 468 -20.58 -4.33 -5.30
N LYS A 469 -20.79 -4.79 -6.53
CA LYS A 469 -20.05 -4.30 -7.70
C LYS A 469 -20.77 -3.07 -8.22
N VAL A 470 -20.11 -1.92 -8.08
CA VAL A 470 -20.62 -0.61 -8.49
C VAL A 470 -19.96 -0.25 -9.82
N GLU A 471 -20.72 -0.39 -10.91
CA GLU A 471 -20.29 -0.07 -12.27
C GLU A 471 -20.53 1.42 -12.54
N PHE A 472 -19.60 2.08 -13.24
CA PHE A 472 -19.71 3.49 -13.64
C PHE A 472 -19.43 3.64 -15.13
N GLY A 473 -19.99 4.69 -15.75
CA GLY A 473 -19.88 4.97 -17.18
C GLY A 473 -20.99 4.33 -18.03
N ASP A 474 -21.07 4.74 -19.30
CA ASP A 474 -22.08 4.33 -20.28
C ASP A 474 -21.98 2.86 -20.74
#